data_AF-A0A314Y2V0-F1
#
_entry.id   AF-A0A314Y2V0-F1
#
_cell.length_a   1.000
_cell.length_b   1.000
_cell.length_c   1.000
_cell.angle_alpha   90.00
_cell.angle_beta   90.00
_cell.angle_gamma   90.00
#
_symmetry.space_group_name_H-M   'P 1'
#
loop_
_entity.id
_entity.type
_entity.pdbx_description
1 polymer ?
#
loop_
_entity_poly.entity_id
_entity_poly.type
_entity_poly.pdbx_seq_one_letter_code
_entity_poly.pdbx_strand_id
1 'polypeptide(L)'
;MLHLFLSEPIWNDNGDDNSAKMRVSLLSNLESVIWSVMASGGRSEARLWLCNTIAGISSISRHHQCELLMNLLRSKPPKKGFASQLLEMIFENRPHKAGSIIAKRSYILKKFFEGNPTRISQWFSRTGGGLGHGPGAKALSQFSFVNRDICWEELEWKGKHGQSPAVVATKPHYFLDLDVQATVENFLENVPEFWLSNELSESLKDGEILLVDRKFFVEFFVDLMYKEDSRDVWEVTSEYLKEECFSSLCKRLLITLDERDLCDFLNMLHKNLDPRIEHKDPMDSSYLFEVILSKCGDFRCLDQILLLNAVCNHGRQLLRLLRDEEGHEEQEKLEDIVLKICGIPNNDSSLASIIKDCFKVKNIEAFKLLGLQSWVIYYSLAEKCRTPESWELLFTHNEISFRKSDRYLFLDNHGVLEGGVCDLDRRASKTVKHRKKHNRRKRKRDINHDDSDNELLDLGNTKNRLDLQSNVGSWLLSIDEYSASWNSEDLPEYLSKYCLSTWMKWVFAQWGQ
;
A
#
# COMPACT_ATOMS: atom_id res chain seq x y z
N MET A 1 -27.30 26.42 5.57
CA MET A 1 -25.88 26.12 5.91
C MET A 1 -25.67 24.61 5.80
N LEU A 2 -24.42 24.13 5.83
CA LEU A 2 -24.16 22.68 5.70
C LEU A 2 -24.42 21.97 7.03
N HIS A 3 -25.25 20.94 6.99
CA HIS A 3 -25.58 20.10 8.14
C HIS A 3 -24.89 18.73 8.02
N LEU A 4 -24.27 18.29 9.10
CA LEU A 4 -23.46 17.08 9.17
C LEU A 4 -24.25 15.85 9.68
N PHE A 5 -25.44 16.06 10.25
CA PHE A 5 -26.32 15.01 10.76
C PHE A 5 -25.59 14.01 11.70
N LEU A 6 -25.02 14.52 12.79
CA LEU A 6 -24.26 13.74 13.77
C LEU A 6 -25.12 13.17 14.91
N SER A 7 -26.32 13.74 15.14
CA SER A 7 -27.30 13.30 16.14
C SER A 7 -28.18 12.17 15.58
N GLU A 8 -28.53 11.18 16.41
CA GLU A 8 -29.35 10.03 15.95
C GLU A 8 -30.74 10.49 15.49
N PRO A 9 -31.20 10.08 14.28
CA PRO A 9 -32.48 10.50 13.74
C PRO A 9 -33.68 9.93 14.51
N ILE A 10 -34.74 10.73 14.65
CA ILE A 10 -36.00 10.29 15.26
C ILE A 10 -36.74 9.33 14.30
N TRP A 11 -36.51 8.03 14.47
CA TRP A 11 -37.09 6.96 13.63
C TRP A 11 -38.62 6.97 13.54
N ASN A 12 -39.32 7.56 14.51
CA ASN A 12 -40.79 7.61 14.52
C ASN A 12 -41.40 8.83 13.79
N ASP A 13 -40.59 9.79 13.31
CA ASP A 13 -41.13 10.96 12.61
C ASP A 13 -41.45 10.65 11.13
N ASN A 14 -42.62 11.11 10.68
CA ASN A 14 -43.07 11.07 9.28
C ASN A 14 -42.81 12.43 8.61
N GLY A 15 -41.54 12.87 8.66
CA GLY A 15 -41.06 14.08 8.00
C GLY A 15 -41.26 14.04 6.48
N ASP A 16 -41.08 15.19 5.82
CA ASP A 16 -41.47 15.39 4.42
C ASP A 16 -40.73 14.46 3.43
N ASP A 17 -41.42 13.37 3.09
CA ASP A 17 -41.11 12.33 2.12
C ASP A 17 -40.75 12.91 0.72
N ASN A 18 -41.24 14.10 0.37
CA ASN A 18 -40.85 14.76 -0.88
C ASN A 18 -39.41 15.27 -0.84
N SER A 19 -38.96 15.83 0.29
CA SER A 19 -37.58 16.29 0.48
C SER A 19 -36.57 15.12 0.39
N ALA A 20 -36.95 13.96 0.93
CA ALA A 20 -36.18 12.73 0.84
C ALA A 20 -36.04 12.24 -0.60
N LYS A 21 -37.16 12.12 -1.32
CA LYS A 21 -37.21 11.69 -2.73
C LYS A 21 -36.46 12.64 -3.65
N MET A 22 -36.57 13.95 -3.44
CA MET A 22 -35.81 14.95 -4.18
C MET A 22 -34.29 14.79 -3.95
N ARG A 23 -33.87 14.56 -2.70
CA ARG A 23 -32.47 14.31 -2.35
C ARG A 23 -31.94 13.02 -2.95
N VAL A 24 -32.68 11.91 -2.87
CA VAL A 24 -32.32 10.62 -3.50
C VAL A 24 -32.19 10.76 -5.03
N SER A 25 -33.13 11.46 -5.67
CA SER A 25 -33.06 11.75 -7.12
C SER A 25 -31.82 12.55 -7.51
N LEU A 26 -31.46 13.58 -6.72
CA LEU A 26 -30.22 14.35 -6.93
C LEU A 26 -28.96 13.51 -6.67
N LEU A 27 -28.97 12.59 -5.70
CA LEU A 27 -27.87 11.64 -5.48
C LEU A 27 -27.73 10.63 -6.65
N SER A 28 -28.83 10.20 -7.28
CA SER A 28 -28.77 9.38 -8.50
C SER A 28 -28.27 10.14 -9.73
N ASN A 29 -28.54 11.45 -9.82
CA ASN A 29 -27.94 12.31 -10.85
C ASN A 29 -26.45 12.59 -10.57
N LEU A 30 -26.05 12.69 -9.30
CA LEU A 30 -24.65 12.78 -8.91
C LEU A 30 -23.89 11.49 -9.24
N GLU A 31 -24.50 10.33 -8.99
CA GLU A 31 -23.95 9.02 -9.38
C GLU A 31 -23.65 8.94 -10.88
N SER A 32 -24.55 9.40 -11.76
CA SER A 32 -24.34 9.30 -13.20
C SER A 32 -23.23 10.23 -13.73
N VAL A 33 -23.05 11.42 -13.13
CA VAL A 33 -21.94 12.34 -13.45
C VAL A 33 -20.60 11.84 -12.89
N ILE A 34 -20.58 11.29 -11.68
CA ILE A 34 -19.38 10.63 -11.15
C ILE A 34 -19.01 9.42 -12.01
N TRP A 35 -20.02 8.66 -12.46
CA TRP A 35 -19.81 7.47 -13.27
C TRP A 35 -19.33 7.77 -14.70
N SER A 36 -19.79 8.85 -15.36
CA SER A 36 -19.32 9.19 -16.71
C SER A 36 -17.81 9.44 -16.72
N VAL A 37 -17.31 10.27 -15.80
CA VAL A 37 -15.87 10.60 -15.67
C VAL A 37 -15.04 9.37 -15.24
N MET A 38 -15.57 8.55 -14.32
CA MET A 38 -14.92 7.29 -13.92
C MET A 38 -14.91 6.24 -15.03
N ALA A 39 -15.84 6.29 -16.00
CA ALA A 39 -15.91 5.34 -17.11
C ALA A 39 -15.14 5.82 -18.36
N SER A 40 -15.03 7.13 -18.61
CA SER A 40 -14.34 7.70 -19.77
C SER A 40 -12.81 7.68 -19.63
N GLY A 41 -12.29 8.14 -18.49
CA GLY A 41 -10.85 8.22 -18.23
C GLY A 41 -10.41 7.60 -16.89
N GLY A 42 -11.19 7.80 -15.82
CA GLY A 42 -10.77 7.47 -14.45
C GLY A 42 -10.70 5.98 -14.08
N ARG A 43 -11.09 5.06 -14.98
CA ARG A 43 -11.31 3.64 -14.63
C ARG A 43 -10.07 2.92 -14.11
N SER A 44 -8.90 3.24 -14.68
CA SER A 44 -7.61 2.69 -14.28
C SER A 44 -7.19 3.18 -12.89
N GLU A 45 -7.39 4.46 -12.58
CA GLU A 45 -7.07 5.02 -11.27
C GLU A 45 -8.03 4.53 -10.19
N ALA A 46 -9.34 4.49 -10.48
CA ALA A 46 -10.34 3.91 -9.59
C ALA A 46 -10.03 2.45 -9.23
N ARG A 47 -9.55 1.66 -10.20
CA ARG A 47 -9.07 0.29 -9.97
C ARG A 47 -7.83 0.25 -9.08
N LEU A 48 -6.89 1.19 -9.25
CA LEU A 48 -5.71 1.32 -8.39
C LEU A 48 -6.10 1.71 -6.95
N TRP A 49 -7.05 2.64 -6.76
CA TRP A 49 -7.61 3.01 -5.46
C TRP A 49 -8.26 1.80 -4.76
N LEU A 50 -9.01 0.99 -5.51
CA LEU A 50 -9.62 -0.26 -5.03
C LEU A 50 -8.55 -1.28 -4.60
N CYS A 51 -7.53 -1.53 -5.42
CA CYS A 51 -6.42 -2.41 -5.06
C CYS A 51 -5.66 -1.94 -3.80
N ASN A 52 -5.48 -0.62 -3.64
CA ASN A 52 -4.86 -0.03 -2.46
C ASN A 52 -5.71 -0.18 -1.18
N THR A 53 -7.04 -0.09 -1.30
CA THR A 53 -7.96 -0.28 -0.16
C THR A 53 -8.01 -1.75 0.27
N ILE A 54 -8.09 -2.68 -0.69
CA ILE A 54 -7.98 -4.12 -0.43
C ILE A 54 -6.65 -4.45 0.26
N ALA A 55 -5.57 -3.79 -0.13
CA ALA A 55 -4.25 -3.97 0.45
C ALA A 55 -4.10 -3.45 1.91
N GLY A 56 -5.08 -2.73 2.47
CA GLY A 56 -5.08 -2.39 3.89
C GLY A 56 -5.88 -3.34 4.78
N ILE A 57 -6.58 -4.33 4.19
CA ILE A 57 -7.46 -5.24 4.92
C ILE A 57 -6.71 -6.04 6.00
N SER A 58 -7.28 -6.02 7.20
CA SER A 58 -6.66 -6.38 8.48
C SER A 58 -7.35 -7.54 9.22
N SER A 59 -8.64 -7.79 8.98
CA SER A 59 -9.41 -8.84 9.65
C SER A 59 -9.09 -10.27 9.20
N ILE A 60 -8.44 -10.44 8.05
CA ILE A 60 -8.20 -11.76 7.45
C ILE A 60 -6.92 -12.38 8.01
N SER A 61 -7.00 -13.64 8.45
CA SER A 61 -5.82 -14.40 8.93
C SER A 61 -4.79 -14.62 7.82
N ARG A 62 -3.50 -14.70 8.17
CA ARG A 62 -2.43 -15.04 7.20
C ARG A 62 -2.66 -16.37 6.47
N HIS A 63 -3.35 -17.32 7.11
CA HIS A 63 -3.73 -18.59 6.49
C HIS A 63 -4.72 -18.35 5.35
N HIS A 64 -5.81 -17.63 5.61
CA HIS A 64 -6.84 -17.34 4.60
C HIS A 64 -6.30 -16.39 3.52
N GLN A 65 -5.42 -15.44 3.85
CA GLN A 65 -4.70 -14.60 2.89
C GLN A 65 -3.89 -15.44 1.89
N CYS A 66 -3.13 -16.44 2.39
CA CYS A 66 -2.43 -17.39 1.53
C CYS A 66 -3.39 -18.25 0.69
N GLU A 67 -4.50 -18.72 1.26
CA GLU A 67 -5.48 -19.55 0.54
C GLU A 67 -6.21 -18.78 -0.56
N LEU A 68 -6.61 -17.52 -0.32
CA LEU A 68 -7.22 -16.65 -1.33
C LEU A 68 -6.33 -16.53 -2.59
N LEU A 69 -5.04 -16.26 -2.39
CA LEU A 69 -4.08 -16.08 -3.48
C LEU A 69 -3.72 -17.43 -4.15
N MET A 70 -3.62 -18.53 -3.39
CA MET A 70 -3.40 -19.88 -3.92
C MET A 70 -4.61 -20.42 -4.71
N ASN A 71 -5.84 -20.12 -4.28
CA ASN A 71 -7.07 -20.47 -5.00
C ASN A 71 -7.17 -19.69 -6.32
N LEU A 72 -6.76 -18.42 -6.33
CA LEU A 72 -6.69 -17.62 -7.56
C LEU A 72 -5.63 -18.16 -8.54
N LEU A 73 -4.43 -18.53 -8.05
CA LEU A 73 -3.39 -19.18 -8.87
C LEU A 73 -3.86 -20.48 -9.52
N ARG A 74 -4.64 -21.28 -8.77
CA ARG A 74 -5.17 -22.59 -9.20
C ARG A 74 -6.50 -22.52 -9.95
N SER A 75 -7.06 -21.32 -10.11
CA SER A 75 -8.27 -21.09 -10.91
C SER A 75 -8.05 -21.44 -12.39
N LYS A 76 -9.16 -21.71 -13.10
CA LYS A 76 -9.17 -21.97 -14.55
C LYS A 76 -9.95 -20.86 -15.26
N PRO A 77 -9.43 -20.26 -16.35
CA PRO A 77 -8.14 -20.51 -16.98
C PRO A 77 -6.94 -20.04 -16.12
N PRO A 78 -5.76 -20.68 -16.24
CA PRO A 78 -4.60 -20.39 -15.40
C PRO A 78 -4.07 -18.96 -15.58
N LYS A 79 -3.90 -18.24 -14.48
CA LYS A 79 -3.61 -16.81 -14.45
C LYS A 79 -2.12 -16.52 -14.66
N LYS A 80 -1.62 -16.80 -15.87
CA LYS A 80 -0.19 -16.68 -16.21
C LYS A 80 0.43 -15.34 -15.82
N GLY A 81 -0.21 -14.20 -16.11
CA GLY A 81 0.32 -12.87 -15.75
C GLY A 81 0.49 -12.68 -14.24
N PHE A 82 -0.50 -13.08 -13.45
CA PHE A 82 -0.46 -13.04 -11.99
C PHE A 82 0.62 -13.99 -11.42
N ALA A 83 0.73 -15.21 -11.97
CA ALA A 83 1.77 -16.16 -11.58
C ALA A 83 3.17 -15.66 -11.93
N SER A 84 3.36 -15.08 -13.12
CA SER A 84 4.61 -14.42 -13.54
C SER A 84 4.97 -13.30 -12.57
N GLN A 85 4.03 -12.41 -12.22
CA GLN A 85 4.30 -11.30 -11.32
C GLN A 85 4.67 -11.78 -9.90
N LEU A 86 4.04 -12.85 -9.42
CA LEU A 86 4.39 -13.47 -8.13
C LEU A 86 5.77 -14.13 -8.15
N LEU A 87 6.13 -14.80 -9.25
CA LEU A 87 7.46 -15.38 -9.44
C LEU A 87 8.54 -14.30 -9.51
N GLU A 88 8.31 -13.19 -10.21
CA GLU A 88 9.21 -12.03 -10.18
C GLU A 88 9.39 -11.50 -8.74
N MET A 89 8.31 -11.38 -7.95
CA MET A 89 8.41 -10.97 -6.55
C MET A 89 9.22 -11.97 -5.70
N ILE A 90 9.07 -13.28 -5.93
CA ILE A 90 9.90 -14.31 -5.28
C ILE A 90 11.37 -14.15 -5.69
N PHE A 91 11.66 -13.90 -6.97
CA PHE A 91 13.03 -13.72 -7.47
C PHE A 91 13.68 -12.42 -6.97
N GLU A 92 12.89 -11.38 -6.70
CA GLU A 92 13.38 -10.14 -6.09
C GLU A 92 13.62 -10.26 -4.58
N ASN A 93 12.63 -10.77 -3.84
CA ASN A 93 12.64 -10.73 -2.37
C ASN A 93 13.33 -11.96 -1.76
N ARG A 94 13.26 -13.13 -2.39
CA ARG A 94 13.71 -14.44 -1.88
C ARG A 94 14.37 -15.31 -2.96
N PRO A 95 15.36 -14.81 -3.74
CA PRO A 95 15.94 -15.53 -4.88
C PRO A 95 16.43 -16.95 -4.53
N HIS A 96 16.97 -17.15 -3.33
CA HIS A 96 17.44 -18.45 -2.84
C HIS A 96 16.36 -19.56 -2.82
N LYS A 97 15.07 -19.22 -2.64
CA LYS A 97 14.01 -20.23 -2.66
C LYS A 97 13.84 -20.82 -4.05
N ALA A 98 13.81 -19.97 -5.08
CA ALA A 98 13.81 -20.41 -6.47
C ALA A 98 15.18 -21.01 -6.89
N GLY A 99 16.28 -20.44 -6.42
CA GLY A 99 17.64 -20.97 -6.60
C GLY A 99 17.77 -22.43 -6.14
N SER A 100 17.21 -22.77 -4.98
CA SER A 100 17.19 -24.14 -4.47
C SER A 100 16.44 -25.14 -5.37
N ILE A 101 15.44 -24.69 -6.13
CA ILE A 101 14.69 -25.51 -7.08
C ILE A 101 15.47 -25.68 -8.39
N ILE A 102 16.14 -24.62 -8.85
CA ILE A 102 17.05 -24.67 -10.01
C ILE A 102 18.26 -25.57 -9.71
N ALA A 103 18.80 -25.53 -8.49
CA ALA A 103 19.91 -26.37 -8.04
C ALA A 103 19.58 -27.87 -8.15
N LYS A 104 18.35 -28.29 -7.81
CA LYS A 104 17.87 -29.69 -8.02
C LYS A 104 17.67 -30.08 -9.49
N ARG A 105 17.62 -29.09 -10.39
CA ARG A 105 17.28 -29.23 -11.82
C ARG A 105 18.34 -28.58 -12.72
N SER A 106 19.62 -28.60 -12.28
CA SER A 106 20.74 -27.89 -12.91
C SER A 106 20.90 -28.17 -14.41
N TYR A 107 20.50 -29.36 -14.86
CA TYR A 107 20.47 -29.78 -16.27
C TYR A 107 19.72 -28.79 -17.19
N ILE A 108 18.76 -28.01 -16.68
CA ILE A 108 18.03 -27.01 -17.47
C ILE A 108 18.97 -25.93 -18.01
N LEU A 109 20.11 -25.71 -17.37
CA LEU A 109 21.08 -24.69 -17.77
C LEU A 109 21.81 -25.02 -19.07
N LYS A 110 21.87 -26.29 -19.49
CA LYS A 110 22.36 -26.64 -20.83
C LYS A 110 21.55 -25.87 -21.88
N LYS A 111 20.22 -25.99 -21.85
CA LYS A 111 19.31 -25.26 -22.74
C LYS A 111 19.26 -23.74 -22.48
N PHE A 112 19.65 -23.27 -21.30
CA PHE A 112 19.72 -21.84 -20.99
C PHE A 112 20.89 -21.15 -21.71
N PHE A 113 22.05 -21.81 -21.74
CA PHE A 113 23.28 -21.27 -22.32
C PHE A 113 23.48 -21.63 -23.80
N GLU A 114 22.90 -22.74 -24.26
CA GLU A 114 22.86 -23.18 -25.67
C GLU A 114 22.50 -22.02 -26.63
N GLY A 115 23.43 -21.68 -27.53
CA GLY A 115 23.29 -20.60 -28.51
C GLY A 115 23.23 -19.17 -27.93
N ASN A 116 23.53 -18.96 -26.64
CA ASN A 116 23.34 -17.68 -25.94
C ASN A 116 24.64 -17.17 -25.27
N PRO A 117 25.63 -16.68 -26.04
CA PRO A 117 26.95 -16.27 -25.52
C PRO A 117 26.87 -15.08 -24.54
N THR A 118 25.84 -14.24 -24.65
CA THR A 118 25.57 -13.16 -23.69
C THR A 118 25.26 -13.70 -22.30
N ARG A 119 24.42 -14.74 -22.18
CA ARG A 119 24.11 -15.40 -20.90
C ARG A 119 25.35 -16.11 -20.34
N ILE A 120 26.11 -16.80 -21.19
CA ILE A 120 27.36 -17.47 -20.83
C ILE A 120 28.31 -16.46 -20.18
N SER A 121 28.61 -15.36 -20.86
CA SER A 121 29.51 -14.34 -20.34
C SER A 121 28.96 -13.68 -19.06
N GLN A 122 27.66 -13.38 -19.00
CA GLN A 122 27.02 -12.77 -17.83
C GLN A 122 26.99 -13.68 -16.58
N TRP A 123 27.17 -15.00 -16.70
CA TRP A 123 27.22 -15.92 -15.56
C TRP A 123 28.66 -16.37 -15.24
N PHE A 124 29.39 -16.84 -16.26
CA PHE A 124 30.71 -17.45 -16.09
C PHE A 124 31.88 -16.45 -16.16
N SER A 125 31.70 -15.24 -16.72
CA SER A 125 32.71 -14.17 -16.68
C SER A 125 32.56 -13.26 -15.45
N ARG A 126 31.57 -13.48 -14.57
CA ARG A 126 31.48 -12.76 -13.29
C ARG A 126 32.64 -13.13 -12.38
N THR A 127 33.61 -12.23 -12.26
CA THR A 127 34.50 -12.18 -11.10
C THR A 127 33.83 -11.41 -9.98
N GLY A 128 33.96 -11.89 -8.75
CA GLY A 128 33.36 -11.25 -7.58
C GLY A 128 34.08 -9.93 -7.25
N GLY A 129 33.33 -8.96 -6.72
CA GLY A 129 33.85 -7.67 -6.25
C GLY A 129 34.71 -7.79 -4.99
N GLY A 130 35.82 -8.52 -5.07
CA GLY A 130 36.73 -8.82 -3.97
C GLY A 130 37.20 -10.27 -3.97
N LEU A 131 38.41 -10.51 -4.49
CA LEU A 131 39.25 -11.73 -4.34
C LEU A 131 38.67 -13.11 -4.73
N GLY A 132 37.37 -13.24 -5.06
CA GLY A 132 36.72 -14.51 -5.40
C GLY A 132 36.17 -14.58 -6.83
N HIS A 133 36.02 -15.80 -7.34
CA HIS A 133 35.20 -16.06 -8.52
C HIS A 133 33.71 -15.85 -8.19
N GLY A 134 32.92 -15.29 -9.12
CA GLY A 134 31.46 -15.32 -9.03
C GLY A 134 30.93 -16.76 -9.21
N PRO A 135 29.64 -17.04 -8.92
CA PRO A 135 29.19 -18.42 -8.71
C PRO A 135 29.41 -19.35 -9.93
N GLY A 136 29.17 -18.88 -11.15
CA GLY A 136 29.43 -19.66 -12.37
C GLY A 136 30.91 -19.95 -12.60
N ALA A 137 31.77 -18.93 -12.53
CA ALA A 137 33.23 -19.09 -12.62
C ALA A 137 33.77 -20.04 -11.54
N LYS A 138 33.22 -19.95 -10.32
CA LYS A 138 33.55 -20.82 -9.20
C LYS A 138 33.17 -22.27 -9.52
N ALA A 139 31.95 -22.55 -9.95
CA ALA A 139 31.52 -23.90 -10.33
C ALA A 139 32.41 -24.50 -11.43
N LEU A 140 32.69 -23.74 -12.50
CA LEU A 140 33.52 -24.18 -13.62
C LEU A 140 34.98 -24.45 -13.21
N SER A 141 35.56 -23.60 -12.35
CA SER A 141 36.90 -23.81 -11.80
C SER A 141 36.99 -25.01 -10.85
N GLN A 142 35.99 -25.25 -10.00
CA GLN A 142 35.94 -26.37 -9.07
C GLN A 142 35.72 -27.70 -9.81
N PHE A 143 34.78 -27.75 -10.75
CA PHE A 143 34.51 -28.96 -11.53
C PHE A 143 35.71 -29.37 -12.39
N SER A 144 36.33 -28.41 -13.09
CA SER A 144 37.54 -28.65 -13.90
C SER A 144 38.78 -29.04 -13.07
N PHE A 145 38.81 -28.70 -11.78
CA PHE A 145 39.85 -29.15 -10.86
C PHE A 145 39.65 -30.61 -10.43
N VAL A 146 38.41 -31.03 -10.17
CA VAL A 146 38.06 -32.40 -9.77
C VAL A 146 38.18 -33.36 -10.96
N ASN A 147 37.57 -33.02 -12.10
CA ASN A 147 37.47 -33.88 -13.29
C ASN A 147 38.51 -33.46 -14.35
N ARG A 148 39.75 -33.26 -13.91
CA ARG A 148 40.85 -32.70 -14.75
C ARG A 148 41.12 -33.54 -16.00
N ASP A 149 40.96 -34.86 -15.91
CA ASP A 149 41.15 -35.83 -16.98
C ASP A 149 40.14 -35.65 -18.13
N ILE A 150 38.90 -35.28 -17.81
CA ILE A 150 37.85 -34.99 -18.80
C ILE A 150 37.95 -33.53 -19.28
N CYS A 151 38.08 -32.58 -18.37
CA CYS A 151 37.99 -31.15 -18.69
C CYS A 151 39.23 -30.56 -19.38
N TRP A 152 40.38 -31.24 -19.41
CA TRP A 152 41.63 -30.62 -19.88
C TRP A 152 41.64 -30.27 -21.37
N GLU A 153 41.06 -31.10 -22.23
CA GLU A 153 41.05 -30.89 -23.68
C GLU A 153 39.95 -29.90 -24.12
N GLU A 154 38.98 -29.64 -23.23
CA GLU A 154 37.81 -28.79 -23.46
C GLU A 154 37.98 -27.33 -22.96
N LEU A 155 39.06 -27.05 -22.23
CA LEU A 155 39.38 -25.73 -21.66
C LEU A 155 40.14 -24.86 -22.66
N GLU A 156 39.47 -23.85 -23.22
CA GLU A 156 40.04 -22.96 -24.23
C GLU A 156 40.70 -21.70 -23.64
N TRP A 157 41.78 -21.23 -24.27
CA TRP A 157 42.65 -20.18 -23.71
C TRP A 157 42.96 -19.06 -24.71
N LYS A 158 42.81 -17.81 -24.28
CA LYS A 158 43.12 -16.61 -25.09
C LYS A 158 44.63 -16.37 -25.25
N GLY A 159 45.45 -17.03 -24.42
CA GLY A 159 46.91 -16.94 -24.41
C GLY A 159 47.60 -18.16 -25.02
N LYS A 160 48.86 -18.01 -25.46
CA LYS A 160 49.65 -19.07 -26.13
C LYS A 160 49.91 -20.35 -25.32
N HIS A 161 49.62 -20.36 -24.02
CA HIS A 161 49.88 -21.47 -23.12
C HIS A 161 48.71 -21.66 -22.15
N GLY A 162 47.97 -22.75 -22.29
CA GLY A 162 46.89 -23.12 -21.36
C GLY A 162 47.42 -23.43 -19.96
N GLN A 163 46.68 -23.02 -18.93
CA GLN A 163 47.08 -23.19 -17.53
C GLN A 163 46.37 -24.40 -16.93
N SER A 164 47.12 -25.33 -16.32
CA SER A 164 46.52 -26.54 -15.75
C SER A 164 45.48 -26.22 -14.66
N PRO A 165 44.35 -26.95 -14.54
CA PRO A 165 43.28 -26.60 -13.60
C PRO A 165 43.73 -26.46 -12.15
N ALA A 166 44.75 -27.20 -11.71
CA ALA A 166 45.36 -27.07 -10.39
C ALA A 166 46.10 -25.73 -10.18
N VAL A 167 46.74 -25.19 -11.21
CA VAL A 167 47.37 -23.87 -11.18
C VAL A 167 46.30 -22.76 -11.24
N VAL A 168 45.23 -22.98 -11.98
CA VAL A 168 44.11 -22.01 -12.12
C VAL A 168 43.31 -21.90 -10.83
N ALA A 169 42.90 -23.03 -10.24
CA ALA A 169 42.17 -23.08 -8.98
C ALA A 169 42.96 -22.52 -7.78
N THR A 170 44.31 -22.52 -7.85
CA THR A 170 45.18 -21.91 -6.83
C THR A 170 45.57 -20.45 -7.16
N LYS A 171 45.34 -19.98 -8.38
CA LYS A 171 45.60 -18.61 -8.84
C LYS A 171 44.45 -18.07 -9.70
N PRO A 172 43.38 -17.55 -9.07
CA PRO A 172 42.18 -17.05 -9.75
C PRO A 172 42.38 -16.10 -10.93
N HIS A 173 43.50 -15.36 -10.99
CA HIS A 173 43.79 -14.44 -12.09
C HIS A 173 43.98 -15.14 -13.45
N TYR A 174 44.45 -16.39 -13.49
CA TYR A 174 44.54 -17.11 -14.76
C TYR A 174 43.17 -17.43 -15.38
N PHE A 175 42.10 -17.43 -14.59
CA PHE A 175 40.74 -17.59 -15.12
C PHE A 175 40.29 -16.39 -15.98
N LEU A 176 41.02 -15.27 -15.96
CA LEU A 176 40.83 -14.15 -16.88
C LEU A 176 41.35 -14.44 -18.29
N ASP A 177 42.38 -15.29 -18.40
CA ASP A 177 43.01 -15.73 -19.66
C ASP A 177 42.22 -16.86 -20.35
N LEU A 178 41.27 -17.48 -19.64
CA LEU A 178 40.37 -18.50 -20.17
C LEU A 178 39.42 -17.87 -21.20
N ASP A 179 39.17 -18.55 -22.33
CA ASP A 179 38.00 -18.24 -23.14
C ASP A 179 36.76 -18.92 -22.57
N VAL A 180 36.11 -18.17 -21.67
CA VAL A 180 34.87 -18.56 -20.99
C VAL A 180 33.75 -18.88 -21.97
N GLN A 181 33.70 -18.27 -23.16
CA GLN A 181 32.65 -18.59 -24.14
C GLN A 181 32.94 -19.94 -24.78
N ALA A 182 34.10 -20.09 -25.42
CA ALA A 182 34.47 -21.32 -26.12
C ALA A 182 34.52 -22.53 -25.16
N THR A 183 35.03 -22.34 -23.93
CA THR A 183 35.02 -23.39 -22.88
C THR A 183 33.60 -23.83 -22.53
N VAL A 184 32.64 -22.92 -22.40
CA VAL A 184 31.26 -23.29 -22.04
C VAL A 184 30.52 -23.87 -23.25
N GLU A 185 30.81 -23.44 -24.47
CA GLU A 185 30.33 -24.06 -25.71
C GLU A 185 30.85 -25.51 -25.84
N ASN A 186 32.14 -25.75 -25.62
CA ASN A 186 32.73 -27.09 -25.50
C ASN A 186 32.04 -27.93 -24.41
N PHE A 187 31.85 -27.38 -23.20
CA PHE A 187 31.18 -28.08 -22.10
C PHE A 187 29.69 -28.36 -22.36
N LEU A 188 29.01 -27.57 -23.21
CA LEU A 188 27.65 -27.85 -23.65
C LEU A 188 27.60 -29.08 -24.55
N GLU A 189 28.60 -29.31 -25.41
CA GLU A 189 28.65 -30.46 -26.31
C GLU A 189 29.27 -31.71 -25.64
N ASN A 190 30.46 -31.58 -25.08
CA ASN A 190 31.35 -32.69 -24.74
C ASN A 190 31.37 -33.07 -23.24
N VAL A 191 30.90 -32.21 -22.33
CA VAL A 191 30.97 -32.42 -20.86
C VAL A 191 29.57 -32.43 -20.20
N PRO A 192 28.70 -33.42 -20.51
CA PRO A 192 27.35 -33.49 -19.96
C PRO A 192 27.31 -33.58 -18.42
N GLU A 193 28.35 -34.15 -17.80
CA GLU A 193 28.49 -34.33 -16.34
C GLU A 193 28.49 -32.99 -15.59
N PHE A 194 29.05 -31.93 -16.18
CA PHE A 194 29.10 -30.60 -15.56
C PHE A 194 27.70 -30.07 -15.23
N TRP A 195 26.74 -30.31 -16.12
CA TRP A 195 25.35 -29.84 -15.98
C TRP A 195 24.56 -30.62 -14.92
N LEU A 196 25.09 -31.75 -14.46
CA LEU A 196 24.57 -32.58 -13.36
C LEU A 196 25.44 -32.51 -12.10
N SER A 197 26.48 -31.67 -12.09
CA SER A 197 27.48 -31.63 -11.03
C SER A 197 26.99 -30.97 -9.73
N ASN A 198 27.57 -31.39 -8.61
CA ASN A 198 27.32 -30.74 -7.32
C ASN A 198 27.89 -29.31 -7.31
N GLU A 199 29.03 -29.11 -7.96
CA GLU A 199 29.71 -27.81 -8.08
C GLU A 199 28.82 -26.77 -8.76
N LEU A 200 28.13 -27.15 -9.84
CA LEU A 200 27.12 -26.32 -10.48
C LEU A 200 25.87 -26.18 -9.60
N SER A 201 25.36 -27.27 -9.02
CA SER A 201 24.16 -27.25 -8.15
C SER A 201 24.31 -26.29 -6.96
N GLU A 202 25.43 -26.34 -6.22
CA GLU A 202 25.73 -25.43 -5.12
C GLU A 202 25.75 -23.97 -5.57
N SER A 203 26.32 -23.66 -6.75
CA SER A 203 26.42 -22.28 -7.27
C SER A 203 25.06 -21.62 -7.61
N LEU A 204 23.99 -22.41 -7.65
CA LEU A 204 22.65 -21.96 -8.04
C LEU A 204 21.73 -21.73 -6.84
N LYS A 205 22.07 -22.26 -5.65
CA LYS A 205 21.21 -22.23 -4.47
C LYS A 205 20.82 -20.82 -4.02
N ASP A 206 21.74 -19.86 -4.12
CA ASP A 206 21.49 -18.46 -3.74
C ASP A 206 20.59 -17.70 -4.73
N GLY A 207 20.38 -18.26 -5.93
CA GLY A 207 19.48 -17.73 -6.94
C GLY A 207 20.03 -16.59 -7.80
N GLU A 208 21.31 -16.22 -7.71
CA GLU A 208 21.92 -15.15 -8.53
C GLU A 208 21.70 -15.33 -10.05
N ILE A 209 21.60 -16.58 -10.51
CA ILE A 209 21.33 -16.95 -11.92
C ILE A 209 20.04 -16.31 -12.46
N LEU A 210 19.04 -16.08 -11.59
CA LEU A 210 17.76 -15.44 -11.92
C LEU A 210 17.93 -14.02 -12.46
N LEU A 211 19.05 -13.35 -12.10
CA LEU A 211 19.38 -11.99 -12.55
C LEU A 211 20.03 -11.95 -13.94
N VAL A 212 20.41 -13.09 -14.53
CA VAL A 212 20.97 -13.15 -15.89
C VAL A 212 19.87 -13.00 -16.94
N ASP A 213 18.75 -13.71 -16.77
CA ASP A 213 17.56 -13.56 -17.62
C ASP A 213 16.29 -13.94 -16.83
N ARG A 214 15.68 -12.93 -16.19
CA ARG A 214 14.45 -13.10 -15.41
C ARG A 214 13.31 -13.70 -16.25
N LYS A 215 13.21 -13.37 -17.54
CA LYS A 215 12.08 -13.79 -18.38
C LYS A 215 12.13 -15.29 -18.63
N PHE A 216 13.30 -15.82 -18.98
CA PHE A 216 13.49 -17.27 -19.12
C PHE A 216 13.09 -18.02 -17.85
N PHE A 217 13.54 -17.56 -16.68
CA PHE A 217 13.22 -18.24 -15.41
C PHE A 217 11.76 -18.08 -14.99
N VAL A 218 11.12 -16.95 -15.29
CA VAL A 218 9.67 -16.78 -15.08
C VAL A 218 8.88 -17.76 -15.97
N GLU A 219 9.18 -17.84 -17.25
CA GLU A 219 8.53 -18.79 -18.17
C GLU A 219 8.75 -20.24 -17.75
N PHE A 220 9.98 -20.60 -17.37
CA PHE A 220 10.31 -21.92 -16.84
C PHE A 220 9.50 -22.26 -15.57
N PHE A 221 9.45 -21.37 -14.58
CA PHE A 221 8.68 -21.63 -13.35
C PHE A 221 7.16 -21.64 -13.59
N VAL A 222 6.62 -20.82 -14.50
CA VAL A 222 5.21 -20.89 -14.92
C VAL A 222 4.90 -22.25 -15.56
N ASP A 223 5.81 -22.80 -16.35
CA ASP A 223 5.70 -24.16 -16.90
C ASP A 223 5.82 -25.24 -15.80
N LEU A 224 6.74 -25.09 -14.83
CA LEU A 224 6.81 -26.00 -13.68
C LEU A 224 5.50 -26.02 -12.86
N MET A 225 4.83 -24.88 -12.69
CA MET A 225 3.56 -24.77 -11.96
C MET A 225 2.39 -25.38 -12.74
N TYR A 226 2.27 -25.11 -14.04
CA TYR A 226 1.05 -25.42 -14.81
C TYR A 226 1.16 -26.57 -15.82
N LYS A 227 2.37 -27.02 -16.18
CA LYS A 227 2.58 -28.22 -17.03
C LYS A 227 3.07 -29.42 -16.23
N GLU A 228 3.97 -29.21 -15.27
CA GLU A 228 4.53 -30.30 -14.44
C GLU A 228 3.83 -30.48 -13.07
N ASP A 229 3.01 -29.52 -12.64
CA ASP A 229 2.40 -29.47 -11.29
C ASP A 229 3.44 -29.65 -10.16
N SER A 230 4.62 -29.03 -10.33
CA SER A 230 5.80 -29.29 -9.50
C SER A 230 5.58 -28.87 -8.05
N ARG A 231 5.47 -29.87 -7.16
CA ARG A 231 5.21 -29.68 -5.72
C ARG A 231 6.15 -28.66 -5.07
N ASP A 232 7.45 -28.77 -5.29
CA ASP A 232 8.47 -27.85 -4.78
C ASP A 232 8.13 -26.37 -5.05
N VAL A 233 7.63 -26.06 -6.26
CA VAL A 233 7.28 -24.68 -6.64
C VAL A 233 6.01 -24.24 -5.92
N TRP A 234 5.00 -25.11 -5.79
CA TRP A 234 3.79 -24.82 -5.02
C TRP A 234 4.06 -24.64 -3.52
N GLU A 235 4.99 -25.41 -2.95
CA GLU A 235 5.41 -25.31 -1.54
C GLU A 235 6.15 -23.99 -1.29
N VAL A 236 7.18 -23.67 -2.09
CA VAL A 236 7.87 -22.35 -2.03
C VAL A 236 6.90 -21.19 -2.23
N THR A 237 5.96 -21.30 -3.17
CA THR A 237 4.94 -20.27 -3.41
C THR A 237 4.03 -20.08 -2.19
N SER A 238 3.55 -21.18 -1.59
CA SER A 238 2.69 -21.12 -0.40
C SER A 238 3.43 -20.64 0.85
N GLU A 239 4.71 -20.94 0.99
CA GLU A 239 5.55 -20.44 2.09
C GLU A 239 5.78 -18.93 1.95
N TYR A 240 6.17 -18.47 0.76
CA TYR A 240 6.35 -17.05 0.46
C TYR A 240 5.08 -16.22 0.73
N LEU A 241 3.90 -16.73 0.32
CA LEU A 241 2.60 -16.10 0.58
C LEU A 241 2.19 -16.05 2.07
N LYS A 242 2.88 -16.77 2.97
CA LYS A 242 2.67 -16.70 4.44
C LYS A 242 3.69 -15.80 5.15
N GLU A 243 4.88 -15.66 4.56
CA GLU A 243 5.95 -14.78 5.04
C GLU A 243 5.68 -13.31 4.72
N GLU A 244 5.26 -13.02 3.49
CA GLU A 244 5.12 -11.66 2.98
C GLU A 244 3.90 -10.91 3.51
N CYS A 245 3.99 -9.58 3.49
CA CYS A 245 2.91 -8.72 3.93
C CYS A 245 1.81 -8.65 2.86
N PHE A 246 0.56 -8.98 3.24
CA PHE A 246 -0.61 -8.95 2.36
C PHE A 246 -0.77 -7.62 1.61
N SER A 247 -0.44 -6.48 2.23
CA SER A 247 -0.44 -5.18 1.55
C SER A 247 0.50 -5.10 0.34
N SER A 248 1.69 -5.69 0.45
CA SER A 248 2.69 -5.75 -0.62
C SER A 248 2.22 -6.68 -1.76
N LEU A 249 1.69 -7.84 -1.37
CA LEU A 249 1.11 -8.82 -2.29
C LEU A 249 -0.06 -8.21 -3.08
N CYS A 250 -1.06 -7.63 -2.42
CA CYS A 250 -2.22 -7.04 -3.08
C CYS A 250 -1.85 -5.87 -4.01
N LYS A 251 -0.96 -4.96 -3.59
CA LYS A 251 -0.55 -3.80 -4.39
C LYS A 251 0.16 -4.19 -5.68
N ARG A 252 0.99 -5.23 -5.69
CA ARG A 252 1.67 -5.69 -6.91
C ARG A 252 0.81 -6.65 -7.74
N LEU A 253 0.06 -7.57 -7.10
CA LEU A 253 -0.60 -8.66 -7.82
C LEU A 253 -1.99 -8.30 -8.37
N LEU A 254 -2.84 -7.58 -7.62
CA LEU A 254 -4.23 -7.33 -8.04
C LEU A 254 -4.33 -6.40 -9.27
N ILE A 255 -3.31 -5.59 -9.52
CA ILE A 255 -3.19 -4.76 -10.73
C ILE A 255 -3.12 -5.65 -11.99
N THR A 256 -2.54 -6.85 -11.91
CA THR A 256 -2.31 -7.76 -13.06
C THR A 256 -3.53 -8.59 -13.49
N LEU A 257 -4.60 -8.59 -12.70
CA LEU A 257 -5.83 -9.33 -12.98
C LEU A 257 -6.69 -8.64 -14.04
N ASP A 258 -7.56 -9.37 -14.74
CA ASP A 258 -8.65 -8.70 -15.49
C ASP A 258 -9.75 -8.19 -14.52
N GLU A 259 -10.87 -7.68 -15.04
CA GLU A 259 -11.96 -7.18 -14.19
C GLU A 259 -12.83 -8.28 -13.59
N ARG A 260 -13.00 -9.41 -14.30
CA ARG A 260 -13.75 -10.58 -13.83
C ARG A 260 -12.97 -11.29 -12.74
N ASP A 261 -11.67 -11.44 -12.93
CA ASP A 261 -10.76 -12.05 -11.97
C ASP A 261 -10.63 -11.22 -10.68
N LEU A 262 -10.76 -9.89 -10.77
CA LEU A 262 -10.84 -9.02 -9.60
C LEU A 262 -12.21 -9.14 -8.89
N CYS A 263 -13.33 -9.26 -9.63
CA CYS A 263 -14.63 -9.60 -9.05
C CYS A 263 -14.62 -10.97 -8.36
N ASP A 264 -14.05 -12.00 -8.99
CA ASP A 264 -13.92 -13.34 -8.40
C ASP A 264 -13.04 -13.31 -7.15
N PHE A 265 -11.94 -12.54 -7.15
CA PHE A 265 -11.16 -12.30 -5.95
C PHE A 265 -11.99 -11.62 -4.85
N LEU A 266 -12.79 -10.59 -5.15
CA LEU A 266 -13.69 -9.94 -4.20
C LEU A 266 -14.79 -10.88 -3.66
N ASN A 267 -15.34 -11.75 -4.51
CA ASN A 267 -16.34 -12.75 -4.14
C ASN A 267 -15.74 -13.89 -3.29
N MET A 268 -14.44 -14.17 -3.39
CA MET A 268 -13.71 -15.04 -2.46
C MET A 268 -13.35 -14.31 -1.16
N LEU A 269 -12.90 -13.06 -1.25
CA LEU A 269 -12.52 -12.18 -0.14
C LEU A 269 -13.70 -11.99 0.84
N HIS A 270 -14.88 -11.65 0.31
CA HIS A 270 -16.14 -11.52 1.06
C HIS A 270 -16.41 -12.72 2.01
N LYS A 271 -16.20 -13.95 1.53
CA LYS A 271 -16.45 -15.18 2.29
C LYS A 271 -15.48 -15.41 3.46
N ASN A 272 -14.41 -14.63 3.53
CA ASN A 272 -13.34 -14.71 4.53
C ASN A 272 -13.32 -13.48 5.48
N LEU A 273 -14.26 -12.54 5.31
CA LEU A 273 -14.39 -11.34 6.15
C LEU A 273 -15.42 -11.58 7.27
N ASP A 274 -14.95 -11.59 8.52
CA ASP A 274 -15.76 -11.43 9.74
C ASP A 274 -15.37 -10.12 10.45
N PRO A 275 -15.79 -8.95 9.92
CA PRO A 275 -15.47 -7.67 10.54
C PRO A 275 -16.38 -7.45 11.75
N ARG A 276 -15.90 -7.88 12.92
CA ARG A 276 -16.50 -7.50 14.20
C ARG A 276 -16.54 -5.98 14.30
N ILE A 277 -17.72 -5.45 14.60
CA ILE A 277 -17.93 -4.00 14.79
C ILE A 277 -17.47 -3.61 16.20
N GLU A 278 -16.17 -3.80 16.46
CA GLU A 278 -15.47 -3.26 17.62
C GLU A 278 -14.98 -1.83 17.29
N HIS A 279 -14.67 -1.03 18.32
CA HIS A 279 -14.40 0.41 18.18
C HIS A 279 -13.03 0.70 17.52
N LYS A 280 -12.95 0.54 16.20
CA LYS A 280 -11.84 1.00 15.36
C LYS A 280 -12.03 2.46 14.89
N ASP A 281 -10.91 3.08 14.53
CA ASP A 281 -10.80 4.45 14.01
C ASP A 281 -11.66 4.66 12.75
N PRO A 282 -12.54 5.69 12.69
CA PRO A 282 -13.31 6.02 11.49
C PRO A 282 -12.45 6.46 10.29
N MET A 283 -11.16 6.77 10.49
CA MET A 283 -10.20 7.06 9.42
C MET A 283 -9.63 5.81 8.73
N ASP A 284 -9.82 4.61 9.29
CA ASP A 284 -9.44 3.35 8.63
C ASP A 284 -10.40 3.05 7.45
N SER A 285 -10.05 3.61 6.29
CA SER A 285 -10.74 3.40 5.02
C SER A 285 -10.75 1.93 4.56
N SER A 286 -9.81 1.12 5.05
CA SER A 286 -9.76 -0.31 4.73
C SER A 286 -10.79 -1.05 5.59
N TYR A 287 -10.88 -0.76 6.89
CA TYR A 287 -11.92 -1.30 7.76
C TYR A 287 -13.34 -0.91 7.33
N LEU A 288 -13.58 0.35 6.92
CA LEU A 288 -14.88 0.75 6.36
C LEU A 288 -15.22 -0.09 5.13
N PHE A 289 -14.23 -0.39 4.29
CA PHE A 289 -14.39 -1.22 3.10
C PHE A 289 -14.58 -2.72 3.43
N GLU A 290 -13.90 -3.27 4.45
CA GLU A 290 -14.15 -4.62 4.98
C GLU A 290 -15.62 -4.79 5.38
N VAL A 291 -16.16 -3.82 6.11
CA VAL A 291 -17.54 -3.80 6.59
C VAL A 291 -18.53 -3.77 5.41
N ILE A 292 -18.33 -2.88 4.43
CA ILE A 292 -19.11 -2.85 3.18
C ILE A 292 -19.04 -4.20 2.45
N LEU A 293 -17.83 -4.74 2.22
CA LEU A 293 -17.63 -5.99 1.50
C LEU A 293 -18.34 -7.16 2.18
N SER A 294 -18.29 -7.26 3.50
CA SER A 294 -18.95 -8.33 4.28
C SER A 294 -20.48 -8.34 4.18
N LYS A 295 -21.10 -7.24 3.69
CA LYS A 295 -22.56 -7.07 3.65
C LYS A 295 -23.16 -6.98 2.25
N CYS A 296 -22.36 -6.79 1.19
CA CYS A 296 -22.85 -6.66 -0.18
C CYS A 296 -23.05 -8.00 -0.93
N GLY A 297 -22.24 -9.03 -0.63
CA GLY A 297 -22.51 -10.46 -0.94
C GLY A 297 -22.45 -10.94 -2.40
N ASP A 298 -22.82 -10.14 -3.40
CA ASP A 298 -22.95 -10.57 -4.81
C ASP A 298 -22.39 -9.50 -5.78
N PHE A 299 -21.08 -9.51 -6.01
CA PHE A 299 -20.42 -8.55 -6.92
C PHE A 299 -20.50 -9.01 -8.37
N ARG A 300 -21.64 -8.76 -9.02
CA ARG A 300 -21.89 -9.09 -10.44
C ARG A 300 -21.16 -8.18 -11.43
N CYS A 301 -20.81 -6.96 -11.04
CA CYS A 301 -19.99 -6.07 -11.84
C CYS A 301 -19.03 -5.28 -10.95
N LEU A 302 -17.84 -5.00 -11.49
CA LEU A 302 -16.79 -4.23 -10.82
C LEU A 302 -17.18 -2.75 -10.63
N ASP A 303 -18.04 -2.23 -11.52
CA ASP A 303 -18.48 -0.84 -11.56
C ASP A 303 -19.03 -0.33 -10.22
N GLN A 304 -19.93 -1.10 -9.59
CA GLN A 304 -20.60 -0.70 -8.35
C GLN A 304 -19.62 -0.63 -7.18
N ILE A 305 -18.61 -1.52 -7.12
CA ILE A 305 -17.63 -1.54 -6.03
C ILE A 305 -16.49 -0.53 -6.28
N LEU A 306 -16.17 -0.21 -7.54
CA LEU A 306 -15.27 0.90 -7.89
C LEU A 306 -15.87 2.24 -7.45
N LEU A 307 -17.12 2.53 -7.85
CA LEU A 307 -17.84 3.73 -7.44
C LEU A 307 -17.93 3.83 -5.91
N LEU A 308 -18.37 2.76 -5.26
CA LEU A 308 -18.55 2.76 -3.80
C LEU A 308 -17.22 2.97 -3.05
N ASN A 309 -16.13 2.36 -3.51
CA ASN A 309 -14.80 2.61 -2.92
C ASN A 309 -14.33 4.05 -3.17
N ALA A 310 -14.44 4.57 -4.40
CA ALA A 310 -14.02 5.93 -4.74
C ALA A 310 -14.73 6.97 -3.86
N VAL A 311 -16.06 6.86 -3.78
CA VAL A 311 -16.94 7.80 -3.09
C VAL A 311 -16.77 7.71 -1.55
N CYS A 312 -16.63 6.52 -0.97
CA CYS A 312 -16.47 6.35 0.49
C CYS A 312 -15.05 6.63 1.01
N ASN A 313 -14.01 6.25 0.25
CA ASN A 313 -12.64 6.19 0.77
C ASN A 313 -11.66 7.19 0.15
N HIS A 314 -11.88 7.62 -1.10
CA HIS A 314 -10.92 8.37 -1.92
C HIS A 314 -11.52 9.70 -2.43
N GLY A 315 -12.29 10.38 -1.57
CA GLY A 315 -13.02 11.60 -1.94
C GLY A 315 -12.13 12.73 -2.48
N ARG A 316 -10.89 12.85 -1.97
CA ARG A 316 -9.88 13.83 -2.41
C ARG A 316 -9.30 13.53 -3.80
N GLN A 317 -9.13 12.25 -4.12
CA GLN A 317 -8.67 11.78 -5.42
C GLN A 317 -9.80 11.90 -6.45
N LEU A 318 -11.03 11.52 -6.07
CA LEU A 318 -12.22 11.69 -6.90
C LEU A 318 -12.50 13.18 -7.23
N LEU A 319 -12.30 14.10 -6.27
CA LEU A 319 -12.41 15.54 -6.52
C LEU A 319 -11.28 16.10 -7.42
N ARG A 320 -10.12 15.42 -7.53
CA ARG A 320 -9.09 15.79 -8.52
C ARG A 320 -9.50 15.33 -9.92
N LEU A 321 -9.87 14.05 -10.05
CA LEU A 321 -10.36 13.46 -11.29
C LEU A 321 -11.55 14.23 -11.89
N LEU A 322 -12.47 14.73 -11.06
CA LEU A 322 -13.62 15.55 -11.46
C LEU A 322 -13.27 17.02 -11.80
N ARG A 323 -11.99 17.40 -11.78
CA ARG A 323 -11.48 18.75 -12.10
C ARG A 323 -10.40 18.76 -13.19
N ASP A 324 -10.04 17.60 -13.75
CA ASP A 324 -9.06 17.54 -14.85
C ASP A 324 -9.65 18.20 -16.12
N GLU A 325 -8.77 18.80 -16.93
CA GLU A 325 -9.12 19.88 -17.89
C GLU A 325 -10.11 19.49 -19.01
N GLU A 326 -10.38 18.21 -19.21
CA GLU A 326 -11.35 17.71 -20.20
C GLU A 326 -12.82 17.79 -19.71
N GLY A 327 -13.06 17.98 -18.40
CA GLY A 327 -14.36 17.76 -17.75
C GLY A 327 -15.23 18.99 -17.45
N HIS A 328 -14.95 20.17 -18.01
CA HIS A 328 -15.58 21.44 -17.58
C HIS A 328 -17.13 21.43 -17.53
N GLU A 329 -17.83 20.86 -18.52
CA GLU A 329 -19.30 20.77 -18.46
C GLU A 329 -19.80 19.85 -17.34
N GLU A 330 -19.03 18.80 -17.01
CA GLU A 330 -19.38 17.85 -15.95
C GLU A 330 -19.14 18.46 -14.57
N GLN A 331 -18.14 19.33 -14.43
CA GLN A 331 -17.94 20.17 -13.25
C GLN A 331 -19.09 21.16 -13.02
N GLU A 332 -19.58 21.85 -14.05
CA GLU A 332 -20.74 22.76 -13.89
C GLU A 332 -22.01 22.01 -13.46
N LYS A 333 -22.27 20.84 -14.05
CA LYS A 333 -23.39 19.95 -13.67
C LYS A 333 -23.24 19.45 -12.24
N LEU A 334 -22.02 19.10 -11.83
CA LEU A 334 -21.67 18.67 -10.47
C LEU A 334 -21.92 19.78 -9.44
N GLU A 335 -21.47 21.01 -9.72
CA GLU A 335 -21.67 22.18 -8.86
C GLU A 335 -23.16 22.49 -8.67
N ASP A 336 -23.94 22.51 -9.75
CA ASP A 336 -25.40 22.69 -9.72
C ASP A 336 -26.11 21.62 -8.87
N ILE A 337 -25.77 20.33 -9.05
CA ILE A 337 -26.35 19.23 -8.27
C ILE A 337 -26.00 19.36 -6.78
N VAL A 338 -24.74 19.65 -6.44
CA VAL A 338 -24.31 19.81 -5.04
C VAL A 338 -24.94 21.04 -4.39
N LEU A 339 -25.06 22.16 -5.12
CA LEU A 339 -25.78 23.35 -4.65
C LEU A 339 -27.26 23.06 -4.40
N LYS A 340 -27.93 22.32 -5.30
CA LYS A 340 -29.32 21.87 -5.12
C LYS A 340 -29.49 20.98 -3.89
N ILE A 341 -28.61 20.01 -3.66
CA ILE A 341 -28.66 19.15 -2.45
C ILE A 341 -28.44 20.00 -1.18
N CYS A 342 -27.50 20.96 -1.20
CA CYS A 342 -27.25 21.88 -0.09
C CYS A 342 -28.38 22.89 0.17
N GLY A 343 -29.22 23.15 -0.83
CA GLY A 343 -30.38 24.04 -0.76
C GLY A 343 -31.65 23.39 -0.20
N ILE A 344 -31.70 22.06 -0.09
CA ILE A 344 -32.81 21.35 0.57
C ILE A 344 -32.82 21.74 2.05
N PRO A 345 -33.96 22.17 2.63
CA PRO A 345 -34.06 22.47 4.05
C PRO A 345 -33.71 21.22 4.88
N ASN A 346 -32.70 21.33 5.74
CA ASN A 346 -32.28 20.24 6.62
C ASN A 346 -33.16 20.25 7.87
N ASN A 347 -34.22 19.43 7.85
CA ASN A 347 -34.88 18.95 9.07
C ASN A 347 -34.18 17.65 9.51
N ASP A 348 -34.16 17.32 10.80
CA ASP A 348 -33.52 16.09 11.30
C ASP A 348 -34.11 14.82 10.67
N SER A 349 -35.39 14.86 10.30
CA SER A 349 -36.08 13.79 9.58
C SER A 349 -35.68 13.62 8.11
N SER A 350 -34.88 14.52 7.51
CA SER A 350 -34.43 14.38 6.12
C SER A 350 -33.33 13.34 5.93
N LEU A 351 -32.46 13.10 6.92
CA LEU A 351 -31.55 11.94 6.88
C LEU A 351 -32.27 10.68 7.38
N ALA A 352 -33.16 10.80 8.36
CA ALA A 352 -33.99 9.70 8.86
C ALA A 352 -34.74 8.99 7.72
N SER A 353 -35.32 9.76 6.80
CA SER A 353 -36.05 9.25 5.64
C SER A 353 -35.14 8.57 4.60
N ILE A 354 -33.96 9.11 4.29
CA ILE A 354 -32.95 8.43 3.45
C ILE A 354 -32.58 7.07 4.06
N ILE A 355 -32.32 7.02 5.38
CA ILE A 355 -31.92 5.79 6.05
C ILE A 355 -33.10 4.80 6.14
N LYS A 356 -34.33 5.28 6.38
CA LYS A 356 -35.56 4.46 6.28
C LYS A 356 -35.74 3.84 4.89
N ASP A 357 -35.38 4.55 3.83
CA ASP A 357 -35.41 3.99 2.47
C ASP A 357 -34.24 3.05 2.20
N CYS A 358 -33.06 3.29 2.78
CA CYS A 358 -31.94 2.34 2.78
C CYS A 358 -32.32 0.98 3.40
N PHE A 359 -33.25 0.92 4.37
CA PHE A 359 -33.77 -0.35 4.91
C PHE A 359 -34.70 -1.13 3.96
N LYS A 360 -35.28 -0.47 2.93
CA LYS A 360 -36.19 -1.10 1.96
C LYS A 360 -35.47 -1.62 0.71
N VAL A 361 -34.18 -1.31 0.59
CA VAL A 361 -33.37 -1.43 -0.64
C VAL A 361 -32.15 -2.32 -0.36
N LYS A 362 -31.50 -2.86 -1.40
CA LYS A 362 -30.33 -3.74 -1.22
C LYS A 362 -29.17 -3.02 -0.52
N ASN A 363 -28.44 -3.74 0.33
CA ASN A 363 -27.31 -3.22 1.10
C ASN A 363 -26.32 -2.39 0.27
N ILE A 364 -25.96 -2.84 -0.94
CA ILE A 364 -25.02 -2.15 -1.83
C ILE A 364 -25.55 -0.80 -2.35
N GLU A 365 -26.85 -0.70 -2.60
CA GLU A 365 -27.53 0.53 -3.02
C GLU A 365 -27.70 1.49 -1.84
N ALA A 366 -27.96 0.97 -0.63
CA ALA A 366 -27.97 1.73 0.63
C ALA A 366 -26.59 2.36 0.95
N PHE A 367 -25.50 1.57 0.94
CA PHE A 367 -24.15 2.11 1.16
C PHE A 367 -23.76 3.15 0.11
N LYS A 368 -24.18 2.95 -1.16
CA LYS A 368 -23.95 3.92 -2.24
C LYS A 368 -24.63 5.26 -1.95
N LEU A 369 -25.89 5.28 -1.51
CA LEU A 369 -26.58 6.52 -1.13
C LEU A 369 -25.90 7.24 0.05
N LEU A 370 -25.50 6.50 1.09
CA LEU A 370 -24.76 7.07 2.23
C LEU A 370 -23.40 7.61 1.82
N GLY A 371 -22.67 6.87 0.98
CA GLY A 371 -21.39 7.29 0.41
C GLY A 371 -21.53 8.58 -0.37
N LEU A 372 -22.47 8.65 -1.32
CA LEU A 372 -22.70 9.85 -2.13
C LEU A 372 -23.08 11.05 -1.26
N GLN A 373 -23.92 10.85 -0.23
CA GLN A 373 -24.27 11.91 0.73
C GLN A 373 -23.07 12.36 1.58
N SER A 374 -22.15 11.45 1.95
CA SER A 374 -20.89 11.79 2.62
C SER A 374 -19.94 12.56 1.69
N TRP A 375 -19.86 12.16 0.41
CA TRP A 375 -19.04 12.85 -0.57
C TRP A 375 -19.58 14.26 -0.91
N VAL A 376 -20.90 14.47 -0.90
CA VAL A 376 -21.51 15.82 -0.98
C VAL A 376 -21.09 16.72 0.20
N ILE A 377 -20.92 16.15 1.39
CA ILE A 377 -20.33 16.86 2.54
C ILE A 377 -18.86 17.15 2.26
N TYR A 378 -18.06 16.15 1.85
CA TYR A 378 -16.64 16.34 1.50
C TYR A 378 -16.43 17.48 0.50
N TYR A 379 -17.12 17.44 -0.63
CA TYR A 379 -17.08 18.47 -1.67
C TYR A 379 -17.45 19.84 -1.11
N SER A 380 -18.56 19.92 -0.35
CA SER A 380 -19.03 21.18 0.23
C SER A 380 -18.04 21.77 1.23
N LEU A 381 -17.36 20.95 2.03
CA LEU A 381 -16.33 21.38 2.95
C LEU A 381 -15.07 21.84 2.20
N ALA A 382 -14.60 21.06 1.22
CA ALA A 382 -13.42 21.39 0.42
C ALA A 382 -13.59 22.70 -0.37
N GLU A 383 -14.80 23.01 -0.85
CA GLU A 383 -15.06 24.28 -1.54
C GLU A 383 -15.31 25.46 -0.60
N LYS A 384 -16.18 25.29 0.40
CA LYS A 384 -16.75 26.40 1.17
C LYS A 384 -15.92 26.76 2.41
N CYS A 385 -15.19 25.80 2.99
CA CYS A 385 -14.51 25.97 4.27
C CYS A 385 -13.01 26.27 4.08
N ARG A 386 -12.69 27.43 3.49
CA ARG A 386 -11.31 27.83 3.16
C ARG A 386 -10.62 28.70 4.23
N THR A 387 -11.31 29.17 5.26
CA THR A 387 -10.76 30.03 6.34
C THR A 387 -11.13 29.51 7.73
N PRO A 388 -10.37 29.79 8.80
CA PRO A 388 -10.69 29.33 10.16
C PRO A 388 -12.10 29.72 10.61
N GLU A 389 -12.56 30.93 10.26
CA GLU A 389 -13.88 31.44 10.62
C GLU A 389 -15.00 30.64 9.96
N SER A 390 -14.79 30.17 8.72
CA SER A 390 -15.74 29.30 8.02
C SER A 390 -15.86 27.90 8.66
N TRP A 391 -14.80 27.43 9.33
CA TRP A 391 -14.84 26.21 10.14
C TRP A 391 -15.50 26.46 11.51
N GLU A 392 -15.25 27.59 12.15
CA GLU A 392 -15.93 27.98 13.41
C GLU A 392 -17.45 28.07 13.24
N LEU A 393 -17.90 28.66 12.14
CA LEU A 393 -19.33 28.74 11.80
C LEU A 393 -19.92 27.35 11.48
N LEU A 394 -19.18 26.47 10.81
CA LEU A 394 -19.60 25.08 10.59
C LEU A 394 -19.75 24.33 11.92
N PHE A 395 -18.75 24.39 12.81
CA PHE A 395 -18.73 23.66 14.06
C PHE A 395 -19.85 24.12 15.01
N THR A 396 -19.97 25.43 15.22
CA THR A 396 -21.03 26.02 16.05
C THR A 396 -22.43 25.72 15.49
N HIS A 397 -22.63 25.70 14.18
CA HIS A 397 -23.91 25.35 13.57
C HIS A 397 -24.29 23.87 13.71
N ASN A 398 -23.32 22.97 13.92
CA ASN A 398 -23.51 21.53 14.08
C ASN A 398 -23.29 21.06 15.52
N GLU A 399 -23.37 21.98 16.50
CA GLU A 399 -23.16 21.75 17.94
C GLU A 399 -21.80 21.15 18.35
N ILE A 400 -20.82 21.14 17.44
CA ILE A 400 -19.46 20.64 17.68
C ILE A 400 -18.72 21.66 18.54
N SER A 401 -18.39 21.28 19.78
CA SER A 401 -17.53 22.07 20.64
C SER A 401 -16.05 21.88 20.25
N PHE A 402 -15.29 22.95 20.28
CA PHE A 402 -13.87 22.95 19.90
C PHE A 402 -12.99 23.72 20.89
N ARG A 403 -11.70 23.40 20.92
CA ARG A 403 -10.67 24.18 21.62
C ARG A 403 -9.52 24.50 20.67
N LYS A 404 -9.13 25.79 20.63
CA LYS A 404 -7.90 26.28 19.98
C LYS A 404 -6.73 26.15 20.97
N SER A 405 -5.59 25.63 20.54
CA SER A 405 -4.40 25.43 21.39
C SER A 405 -3.39 26.60 21.40
N ASP A 406 -3.81 27.81 20.99
CA ASP A 406 -2.95 28.99 20.89
C ASP A 406 -2.52 29.56 22.25
N ARG A 407 -1.50 28.96 22.89
CA ARG A 407 -0.40 29.63 23.64
C ARG A 407 0.51 28.65 24.39
N TYR A 408 1.81 28.72 24.10
CA TYR A 408 2.82 28.45 25.14
C TYR A 408 2.81 29.59 26.16
N LEU A 409 2.17 29.40 27.31
CA LEU A 409 2.35 30.30 28.46
C LEU A 409 3.69 30.01 29.18
N PHE A 410 4.79 30.40 28.54
CA PHE A 410 6.02 30.74 29.25
C PHE A 410 5.79 32.03 30.03
N LEU A 411 5.28 31.90 31.26
CA LEU A 411 5.36 32.94 32.28
C LEU A 411 6.29 32.46 33.39
N ASP A 412 7.53 32.95 33.33
CA ASP A 412 8.44 32.87 34.47
C ASP A 412 7.99 33.86 35.56
N ASN A 413 8.53 33.72 36.76
CA ASN A 413 8.06 34.40 37.96
C ASN A 413 8.27 35.93 37.89
N HIS A 414 7.25 36.73 38.27
CA HIS A 414 7.40 37.87 39.20
C HIS A 414 6.06 38.54 39.60
N GLY A 415 5.80 38.61 40.92
CA GLY A 415 4.99 39.64 41.64
C GLY A 415 3.45 39.63 41.51
N VAL A 416 2.59 39.61 42.57
CA VAL A 416 2.51 40.43 43.83
C VAL A 416 2.01 41.85 43.51
N LEU A 417 0.79 42.33 43.83
CA LEU A 417 -0.42 41.84 44.56
C LEU A 417 -1.70 42.42 43.86
N GLU A 418 -2.98 42.27 44.24
CA GLU A 418 -3.71 41.72 45.42
C GLU A 418 -4.92 40.90 44.86
N GLY A 419 -6.19 40.81 45.32
CA GLY A 419 -6.94 41.31 46.49
C GLY A 419 -8.46 41.34 46.22
N GLY A 420 -9.38 40.88 47.09
CA GLY A 420 -9.24 40.06 48.32
C GLY A 420 -10.34 38.98 48.38
N VAL A 421 -10.15 37.84 49.06
CA VAL A 421 -10.22 37.61 50.52
C VAL A 421 -11.66 37.33 51.02
N CYS A 422 -11.93 36.06 51.35
CA CYS A 422 -12.72 35.52 52.49
C CYS A 422 -13.15 34.06 52.19
N ASP A 423 -13.04 33.09 53.10
CA ASP A 423 -12.10 32.94 54.22
C ASP A 423 -11.88 31.44 54.52
N LEU A 424 -10.95 31.11 55.41
CA LEU A 424 -10.47 29.76 55.72
C LEU A 424 -11.31 29.00 56.75
N ASP A 425 -11.22 27.68 56.74
CA ASP A 425 -10.95 26.95 58.00
C ASP A 425 -9.92 25.81 57.79
N ARG A 426 -9.34 25.31 58.87
CA ARG A 426 -8.05 24.60 58.93
C ARG A 426 -8.16 23.19 59.51
N ARG A 427 -7.22 22.32 59.14
CA ARG A 427 -6.40 21.58 60.14
C ARG A 427 -5.10 20.96 59.59
N ALA A 428 -3.99 21.34 60.25
CA ALA A 428 -2.83 20.52 60.63
C ALA A 428 -2.22 19.51 59.61
N SER A 429 -1.02 19.76 59.05
CA SER A 429 0.32 19.33 59.57
C SER A 429 0.67 17.84 59.29
N LYS A 430 1.92 17.38 59.10
CA LYS A 430 3.24 17.86 59.60
C LYS A 430 4.39 17.08 58.92
N THR A 431 5.48 17.75 58.46
CA THR A 431 6.84 17.16 58.20
C THR A 431 6.93 16.01 57.16
N VAL A 432 8.08 15.52 56.63
CA VAL A 432 9.53 15.62 56.93
C VAL A 432 10.34 15.88 55.62
N LYS A 433 11.53 16.49 55.71
CA LYS A 433 12.49 16.63 54.59
C LYS A 433 13.51 15.49 54.59
N HIS A 434 13.98 15.04 53.42
CA HIS A 434 15.41 14.70 53.28
C HIS A 434 15.93 14.95 51.85
N ARG A 435 17.07 15.65 51.77
CA ARG A 435 17.88 15.81 50.54
C ARG A 435 18.97 14.75 50.51
N LYS A 436 19.36 14.30 49.32
CA LYS A 436 20.77 14.13 48.93
C LYS A 436 20.93 14.45 47.44
N LYS A 437 22.10 14.94 47.04
CA LYS A 437 22.40 15.51 45.73
C LYS A 437 23.80 15.08 45.33
N HIS A 438 24.02 14.66 44.08
CA HIS A 438 25.35 14.47 43.54
C HIS A 438 25.42 14.95 42.07
N ASN A 439 26.58 15.51 41.71
CA ASN A 439 26.84 16.15 40.42
C ASN A 439 27.99 15.44 39.69
N ARG A 440 28.20 15.82 38.41
CA ARG A 440 29.36 15.58 37.51
C ARG A 440 29.15 14.45 36.47
N ARG A 441 29.61 14.56 35.22
CA ARG A 441 30.22 15.71 34.49
C ARG A 441 30.09 15.50 32.96
N LYS A 442 30.05 16.58 32.18
CA LYS A 442 30.23 16.53 30.71
C LYS A 442 31.65 16.05 30.35
N ARG A 443 31.78 15.40 29.19
CA ARG A 443 33.01 15.37 28.38
C ARG A 443 32.64 15.49 26.90
N LYS A 444 33.26 16.45 26.22
CA LYS A 444 33.23 16.64 24.76
C LYS A 444 34.54 16.07 24.20
N ARG A 445 34.54 15.64 22.93
CA ARG A 445 35.74 15.52 22.10
C ARG A 445 35.35 15.98 20.71
N ASP A 446 36.17 16.87 20.16
CA ASP A 446 36.14 17.36 18.78
C ASP A 446 37.49 16.98 18.15
N ILE A 447 37.59 16.86 16.82
CA ILE A 447 38.77 17.18 15.96
C ILE A 447 38.48 16.78 14.48
N ASN A 448 38.47 17.81 13.62
CA ASN A 448 38.91 17.97 12.20
C ASN A 448 38.46 16.96 11.10
N HIS A 449 38.01 17.36 9.91
CA HIS A 449 38.76 18.01 8.78
C HIS A 449 40.02 17.21 8.37
N ASP A 450 40.33 16.88 7.11
CA ASP A 450 39.96 17.39 5.75
C ASP A 450 39.99 16.23 4.70
N ASP A 451 39.55 16.30 3.43
CA ASP A 451 38.40 16.93 2.71
C ASP A 451 38.40 16.40 1.21
N SER A 452 37.79 17.07 0.21
CA SER A 452 37.88 16.87 -1.28
C SER A 452 36.99 15.76 -1.92
N ASP A 453 36.29 15.93 -3.07
CA ASP A 453 35.86 17.14 -3.83
C ASP A 453 34.70 16.81 -4.82
N ASN A 454 34.04 17.85 -5.35
CA ASN A 454 33.07 17.87 -6.48
C ASN A 454 31.73 17.09 -6.32
N GLU A 455 30.59 17.52 -6.86
CA GLU A 455 30.24 18.74 -7.63
C GLU A 455 28.73 19.03 -7.46
N LEU A 456 28.33 20.22 -6.99
CA LEU A 456 26.96 20.76 -7.16
C LEU A 456 26.92 22.25 -6.82
N LEU A 457 26.26 23.04 -7.67
CA LEU A 457 26.42 24.50 -7.70
C LEU A 457 25.32 25.29 -6.95
N ASP A 458 25.81 26.20 -6.11
CA ASP A 458 25.28 27.55 -5.83
C ASP A 458 23.82 27.71 -5.34
N LEU A 459 23.63 27.61 -4.02
CA LEU A 459 22.43 28.12 -3.34
C LEU A 459 22.61 29.60 -2.94
N GLY A 460 22.36 30.50 -3.88
CA GLY A 460 22.48 31.95 -3.72
C GLY A 460 21.67 32.55 -2.56
N ASN A 461 22.35 32.88 -1.46
CA ASN A 461 21.75 33.23 -0.17
C ASN A 461 21.19 34.67 -0.14
N THR A 462 19.86 34.83 -0.19
CA THR A 462 19.19 36.13 0.05
C THR A 462 18.38 36.13 1.34
N LYS A 463 19.06 36.43 2.45
CA LYS A 463 18.41 36.85 3.71
C LYS A 463 17.58 38.11 3.46
N ASN A 464 16.25 38.00 3.52
CA ASN A 464 15.30 38.96 4.13
C ASN A 464 13.84 38.65 3.75
N ARG A 465 13.30 37.51 4.21
CA ARG A 465 11.84 37.28 4.22
C ARG A 465 11.36 36.28 5.30
N LEU A 466 12.11 36.18 6.40
CA LEU A 466 11.73 35.38 7.58
C LEU A 466 10.82 36.19 8.51
N ASP A 467 9.59 36.42 8.05
CA ASP A 467 8.47 36.90 8.87
C ASP A 467 7.16 36.33 8.31
N LEU A 468 6.16 36.11 9.18
CA LEU A 468 4.82 35.56 8.86
C LEU A 468 4.74 34.09 8.41
N GLN A 469 5.22 33.15 9.23
CA GLN A 469 4.82 31.72 9.10
C GLN A 469 4.84 30.94 10.43
N SER A 470 4.20 31.49 11.49
CA SER A 470 4.32 30.95 12.87
C SER A 470 3.03 30.83 13.69
N ASN A 471 1.84 30.88 13.07
CA ASN A 471 0.55 30.64 13.74
C ASN A 471 -0.17 29.44 13.11
N VAL A 472 0.00 28.25 13.69
CA VAL A 472 -0.78 27.04 13.35
C VAL A 472 -1.32 26.44 14.65
N GLY A 473 -2.43 27.00 15.13
CA GLY A 473 -3.15 26.46 16.28
C GLY A 473 -3.80 25.12 15.93
N SER A 474 -3.72 24.15 16.84
CA SER A 474 -4.43 22.87 16.70
C SER A 474 -5.86 22.96 17.23
N TRP A 475 -6.72 22.11 16.66
CA TRP A 475 -8.13 21.99 17.03
C TRP A 475 -8.33 20.65 17.74
N LEU A 476 -9.00 20.68 18.89
CA LEU A 476 -9.51 19.49 19.57
C LEU A 476 -11.03 19.55 19.52
N LEU A 477 -11.66 18.56 18.88
CA LEU A 477 -13.10 18.48 18.67
C LEU A 477 -13.77 17.59 19.72
N SER A 478 -14.98 17.95 20.14
CA SER A 478 -15.75 17.21 21.16
C SER A 478 -16.47 15.97 20.64
N ILE A 479 -16.14 15.51 19.43
CA ILE A 479 -16.85 14.42 18.74
C ILE A 479 -16.38 13.06 19.29
N ASP A 480 -15.07 12.91 19.44
CA ASP A 480 -14.34 11.67 19.72
C ASP A 480 -12.99 11.94 20.44
N GLU A 481 -12.83 13.15 21.02
CA GLU A 481 -11.58 13.71 21.55
C GLU A 481 -10.45 13.92 20.52
N TYR A 482 -10.71 13.79 19.21
CA TYR A 482 -9.71 13.95 18.16
C TYR A 482 -9.02 15.32 18.19
N SER A 483 -7.69 15.29 18.25
CA SER A 483 -6.82 16.47 18.27
C SER A 483 -5.94 16.53 17.03
N ALA A 484 -6.18 17.49 16.14
CA ALA A 484 -5.44 17.64 14.88
C ALA A 484 -4.57 18.91 14.88
N SER A 485 -3.25 18.72 14.79
CA SER A 485 -2.33 19.74 14.26
C SER A 485 -2.62 19.93 12.77
N TRP A 486 -2.80 21.17 12.33
CA TRP A 486 -3.53 21.47 11.11
C TRP A 486 -2.72 21.32 9.81
N ASN A 487 -3.27 20.51 8.89
CA ASN A 487 -3.38 20.85 7.48
C ASN A 487 -4.85 21.20 7.22
N SER A 488 -5.16 22.26 6.46
CA SER A 488 -6.55 22.59 6.12
C SER A 488 -7.22 21.60 5.16
N GLU A 489 -6.41 20.81 4.43
CA GLU A 489 -6.86 19.94 3.35
C GLU A 489 -7.44 18.60 3.82
N ASP A 490 -7.08 18.15 5.02
CA ASP A 490 -7.41 16.80 5.51
C ASP A 490 -8.67 16.78 6.39
N LEU A 491 -9.05 17.94 6.95
CA LEU A 491 -10.25 18.12 7.78
C LEU A 491 -11.59 17.86 7.04
N PRO A 492 -11.78 18.25 5.75
CA PRO A 492 -12.93 17.81 4.96
C PRO A 492 -13.09 16.29 4.88
N GLU A 493 -11.97 15.56 4.79
CA GLU A 493 -11.95 14.10 4.63
C GLU A 493 -12.22 13.37 5.95
N TYR A 494 -11.67 13.88 7.06
CA TYR A 494 -12.00 13.39 8.40
C TYR A 494 -13.49 13.52 8.70
N LEU A 495 -14.09 14.69 8.46
CA LEU A 495 -15.50 14.93 8.79
C LEU A 495 -16.45 14.12 7.91
N SER A 496 -16.19 13.98 6.61
CA SER A 496 -17.05 13.18 5.72
C SER A 496 -17.00 11.69 6.08
N LYS A 497 -15.82 11.15 6.41
CA LYS A 497 -15.64 9.77 6.90
C LYS A 497 -16.26 9.55 8.27
N TYR A 498 -16.15 10.52 9.19
CA TYR A 498 -16.82 10.46 10.49
C TYR A 498 -18.35 10.39 10.35
N CYS A 499 -18.95 11.25 9.51
CA CYS A 499 -20.38 11.23 9.21
C CYS A 499 -20.79 9.84 8.66
N LEU A 500 -20.07 9.35 7.64
CA LEU A 500 -20.34 8.06 7.01
C LEU A 500 -20.25 6.87 7.99
N SER A 501 -19.19 6.83 8.81
CA SER A 501 -19.02 5.83 9.87
C SER A 501 -20.17 5.86 10.87
N THR A 502 -20.65 7.05 11.24
CA THR A 502 -21.77 7.24 12.17
C THR A 502 -23.08 6.76 11.58
N TRP A 503 -23.39 7.13 10.33
CA TRP A 503 -24.61 6.69 9.65
C TRP A 503 -24.63 5.17 9.39
N MET A 504 -23.47 4.57 9.08
CA MET A 504 -23.36 3.12 8.93
C MET A 504 -23.60 2.39 10.26
N LYS A 505 -23.10 2.90 11.41
CA LYS A 505 -23.40 2.33 12.74
C LYS A 505 -24.91 2.30 13.01
N TRP A 506 -25.63 3.38 12.70
CA TRP A 506 -27.10 3.42 12.82
C TRP A 506 -27.80 2.41 11.90
N VAL A 507 -27.33 2.27 10.65
CA VAL A 507 -27.88 1.26 9.73
C VAL A 507 -27.66 -0.16 10.25
N PHE A 508 -26.47 -0.48 10.76
CA PHE A 508 -26.19 -1.82 11.31
C PHE A 508 -26.93 -2.13 12.60
N ALA A 509 -27.18 -1.12 13.46
CA ALA A 509 -27.98 -1.30 14.67
C ALA A 509 -29.46 -1.65 14.37
N GLN A 510 -29.96 -1.26 13.20
CA GLN A 510 -31.33 -1.56 12.74
C GLN A 510 -31.40 -2.83 11.87
N TRP A 511 -30.37 -3.13 11.05
CA TRP A 511 -30.24 -4.41 10.34
C TRP A 511 -29.86 -5.61 11.24
N GLY A 512 -29.59 -5.37 12.53
CA GLY A 512 -29.33 -6.40 13.54
C GLY A 512 -30.55 -6.81 14.37
N GLN A 513 -31.75 -6.31 14.02
CA GLN A 513 -33.04 -6.58 14.69
C GLN A 513 -33.98 -7.39 13.78
#